data_AF-A0A842UFV5-F1
#
_entry.id   AF-A0A842UFV5-F1
#
_cell.length_a   1.000
_cell.length_b   1.000
_cell.length_c   1.000
_cell.angle_alpha   90.00
_cell.angle_beta   90.00
_cell.angle_gamma   90.00
#
_symmetry.space_group_name_H-M   'P 1'
#
loop_
_entity.id
_entity.type
_entity.pdbx_description
1 polymer ?
#
loop_
_entity_poly.entity_id
_entity_poly.type
_entity_poly.pdbx_seq_one_letter_code
_entity_poly.pdbx_strand_id
1 'polypeptide(L)'
;MIELTPEGQTVALVAVGLATMSTFVRSAVLDKEKLAQQKQEIKQHQEKLKQAQKNKDTKGMQKSQEALMQVMGEQMKHSFKPMIYTIIPFILVFGWLRDNFG
;
A
#
# COMPACT_ATOMS: atom_id res chain seq x y z
N MET A 1 22.45 0.14 -33.47
CA MET A 1 22.54 -0.85 -32.37
C MET A 1 22.56 -0.04 -31.09
N ILE A 2 21.82 -0.43 -30.05
CA ILE A 2 21.92 0.25 -28.75
C ILE A 2 23.30 -0.13 -28.21
N GLU A 3 24.30 0.72 -28.42
CA GLU A 3 25.59 0.57 -27.76
C GLU A 3 25.33 0.83 -26.28
N LEU A 4 25.26 -0.26 -25.51
CA LEU A 4 25.20 -0.20 -24.07
C LEU A 4 26.52 0.42 -23.59
N THR A 5 26.53 1.74 -23.42
CA THR A 5 27.57 2.42 -22.67
C THR A 5 27.66 1.77 -21.28
N PRO A 6 28.85 1.73 -20.64
CA PRO A 6 29.01 1.15 -19.30
C PRO A 6 28.00 1.69 -18.28
N GLU A 7 27.57 2.93 -18.52
CA GLU A 7 26.59 3.69 -17.75
C GLU A 7 25.17 3.12 -17.95
N GLY A 8 24.78 2.80 -19.19
CA GLY A 8 23.50 2.18 -19.51
C GLY A 8 23.36 0.76 -18.95
N GLN A 9 24.45 -0.02 -18.87
CA GLN A 9 24.45 -1.34 -18.23
C GLN A 9 24.17 -1.24 -16.73
N THR A 10 24.74 -0.23 -16.08
CA THR A 10 24.57 0.02 -14.65
C THR A 10 23.11 0.37 -14.32
N VAL A 11 22.52 1.28 -15.11
CA VAL A 11 21.09 1.64 -14.96
C VAL A 11 20.19 0.42 -15.18
N ALA A 12 20.49 -0.41 -16.18
CA ALA A 12 19.72 -1.63 -16.45
C ALA A 12 19.77 -2.63 -15.28
N LEU A 13 20.95 -2.85 -14.68
CA LEU A 13 21.13 -3.70 -13.50
C LEU A 13 20.33 -3.19 -12.29
N VAL A 14 20.38 -1.87 -12.04
CA VAL A 14 19.61 -1.23 -10.96
C VAL A 14 18.10 -1.37 -11.20
N ALA A 15 17.64 -1.15 -12.44
CA ALA A 15 16.23 -1.27 -12.80
C ALA A 15 15.69 -2.70 -12.61
N VAL A 16 16.48 -3.71 -12.99
CA VAL A 16 16.13 -5.12 -12.74
C VAL A 16 16.02 -5.39 -11.24
N GLY A 17 16.98 -4.92 -10.43
CA GLY A 17 16.92 -5.04 -8.97
C GLY A 17 15.67 -4.40 -8.36
N LEU A 18 15.32 -3.19 -8.80
CA LEU A 18 14.10 -2.48 -8.39
C LEU A 18 12.83 -3.24 -8.78
N ALA A 19 12.76 -3.78 -9.99
CA ALA A 19 11.61 -4.53 -10.49
C ALA A 19 11.41 -5.84 -9.69
N THR A 20 12.50 -6.56 -9.41
CA THR A 20 12.47 -7.77 -8.58
C THR A 20 12.03 -7.46 -7.16
N MET A 21 12.60 -6.43 -6.54
CA MET A 21 12.21 -5.99 -5.20
C MET A 21 10.74 -5.54 -5.16
N SER A 22 10.27 -4.77 -6.14
CA SER A 22 8.85 -4.37 -6.26
C SER A 22 7.92 -5.58 -6.35
N THR A 23 8.33 -6.60 -7.10
CA THR A 23 7.59 -7.87 -7.22
C THR A 23 7.53 -8.61 -5.88
N PHE A 24 8.64 -8.64 -5.14
CA PHE A 24 8.70 -9.22 -3.80
C PHE A 24 7.84 -8.46 -2.78
N VAL A 25 7.91 -7.13 -2.75
CA VAL A 25 7.06 -6.30 -1.89
C VAL A 25 5.60 -6.53 -2.21
N ARG A 26 5.24 -6.57 -3.50
CA ARG A 26 3.86 -6.87 -3.92
C ARG A 26 3.43 -8.25 -3.44
N SER A 27 4.28 -9.27 -3.58
CA SER A 27 3.97 -10.63 -3.14
C SER A 27 3.84 -10.75 -1.61
N ALA A 28 4.69 -10.08 -0.85
CA ALA A 28 4.67 -10.13 0.62
C ALA A 28 3.47 -9.38 1.24
N VAL A 29 2.92 -8.43 0.49
CA VAL A 29 1.86 -7.53 0.97
C VAL A 29 0.47 -8.02 0.56
N LEU A 30 0.38 -8.78 -0.54
CA LEU A 30 -0.90 -9.20 -1.10
C LEU A 30 -1.43 -10.47 -0.42
N ASP A 31 -1.79 -10.34 0.85
CA ASP A 31 -2.55 -11.36 1.57
C ASP A 31 -4.04 -11.28 1.15
N LYS A 32 -4.40 -12.15 0.20
CA LYS A 32 -5.75 -12.21 -0.38
C LYS A 32 -6.81 -12.59 0.66
N GLU A 33 -6.44 -13.41 1.64
CA GLU A 33 -7.35 -13.88 2.69
C GLU A 33 -7.64 -12.74 3.66
N LYS A 34 -6.60 -12.03 4.10
CA LYS A 34 -6.75 -10.86 4.96
C LYS A 34 -7.52 -9.72 4.30
N LEU A 35 -7.34 -9.51 3.00
CA LEU A 35 -8.15 -8.56 2.22
C LEU A 35 -9.63 -8.95 2.15
N ALA A 36 -9.94 -10.25 2.06
CA ALA A 36 -11.32 -10.73 2.06
C ALA A 36 -11.98 -10.53 3.43
N GLN A 37 -11.26 -10.87 4.52
CA GLN A 37 -11.73 -10.69 5.90
C GLN A 37 -12.00 -9.20 6.21
N GLN A 38 -11.05 -8.30 5.92
CA GLN A 38 -11.22 -6.86 6.12
C GLN A 38 -12.42 -6.30 5.34
N LYS A 39 -12.62 -6.73 4.09
CA LYS A 39 -13.79 -6.33 3.29
C LYS A 39 -15.10 -6.79 3.92
N GLN A 40 -15.12 -7.99 4.52
CA GLN A 40 -16.31 -8.51 5.18
C GLN A 40 -16.61 -7.75 6.47
N GLU A 41 -15.62 -7.44 7.29
CA GLU A 41 -15.78 -6.62 8.50
C GLU A 41 -16.32 -5.23 8.17
N ILE A 42 -15.76 -4.55 7.17
CA ILE A 42 -16.23 -3.23 6.73
C ILE A 42 -17.72 -3.30 6.34
N LYS A 43 -18.13 -4.32 5.57
CA LYS A 43 -19.54 -4.50 5.18
C LYS A 43 -20.44 -4.69 6.40
N GLN A 44 -20.06 -5.55 7.34
CA GLN A 44 -20.83 -5.78 8.56
C GLN A 44 -21.00 -4.51 9.39
N HIS A 45 -19.93 -3.72 9.54
CA HIS A 45 -20.00 -2.45 10.28
C HIS A 45 -20.85 -1.41 9.55
N GLN A 46 -20.78 -1.33 8.21
CA GLN A 46 -21.66 -0.45 7.42
C GLN A 46 -23.14 -0.82 7.56
N GLU A 47 -23.47 -2.11 7.58
CA GLU A 47 -24.85 -2.58 7.79
C GLU A 47 -25.36 -2.21 9.18
N LYS A 48 -24.54 -2.41 10.23
CA LYS A 48 -24.86 -1.98 11.60
C LYS A 48 -25.07 -0.47 11.68
N LEU A 49 -24.26 0.31 10.97
CA LEU A 49 -24.39 1.77 10.92
C LEU A 49 -25.70 2.21 10.24
N LYS A 50 -26.09 1.54 9.14
CA LYS A 50 -27.38 1.77 8.47
C LYS A 50 -28.57 1.41 9.37
N GLN A 51 -28.49 0.31 10.11
CA GLN A 51 -29.54 -0.09 11.06
C GLN A 51 -29.65 0.88 12.23
N ALA A 52 -28.52 1.28 12.81
CA ALA A 52 -28.48 2.29 13.87
C ALA A 52 -29.04 3.65 13.41
N GLN A 53 -28.71 4.07 12.17
CA GLN A 53 -29.30 5.26 11.54
C GLN A 53 -30.83 5.19 11.44
N LYS A 54 -31.37 4.05 10.95
CA LYS A 54 -32.82 3.84 10.86
C LYS A 54 -33.50 3.92 12.23
N ASN A 55 -32.84 3.38 13.26
CA ASN A 55 -33.36 3.34 14.62
C ASN A 55 -33.09 4.63 15.42
N LYS A 56 -32.46 5.65 14.80
CA LYS A 56 -31.99 6.89 15.45
C LYS A 56 -31.12 6.65 16.70
N ASP A 57 -30.39 5.53 16.72
CA ASP A 57 -29.47 5.19 17.80
C ASP A 57 -28.11 5.87 17.57
N THR A 58 -27.94 7.05 18.17
CA THR A 58 -26.72 7.84 18.11
C THR A 58 -25.52 7.15 18.75
N LYS A 59 -25.70 6.36 19.81
CA LYS A 59 -24.61 5.60 20.44
C LYS A 59 -24.15 4.45 19.56
N GLY A 60 -25.10 3.71 18.97
CA GLY A 60 -24.80 2.63 18.02
C GLY A 60 -24.10 3.14 16.75
N MET A 61 -24.47 4.34 16.27
CA MET A 61 -23.79 5.02 15.17
C MET A 61 -22.34 5.35 15.50
N GLN A 62 -22.07 6.03 16.63
CA GLN A 62 -20.71 6.38 17.05
C GLN A 62 -19.82 5.14 17.18
N LYS A 63 -20.31 4.10 17.86
CA LYS A 63 -19.54 2.85 18.04
C LYS A 63 -19.22 2.16 16.72
N SER A 64 -20.16 2.15 15.78
CA SER A 64 -19.95 1.56 14.46
C SER A 64 -18.99 2.40 13.60
N GLN A 65 -19.01 3.72 13.75
CA GLN A 65 -18.10 4.63 13.08
C GLN A 65 -16.67 4.51 13.60
N GLU A 66 -16.48 4.42 14.92
CA GLU A 66 -15.17 4.17 15.54
C GLU A 66 -14.58 2.84 15.09
N ALA A 67 -15.39 1.77 15.06
CA ALA A 67 -14.94 0.47 14.57
C ALA A 67 -14.51 0.52 13.10
N LEU A 68 -15.27 1.21 12.23
CA LEU A 68 -14.85 1.45 10.84
C LEU A 68 -13.53 2.20 10.78
N MET A 69 -13.35 3.23 11.61
CA MET A 69 -12.13 4.03 11.63
C MET A 69 -10.92 3.20 12.09
N GLN A 70 -11.11 2.30 13.07
CA GLN A 70 -10.07 1.35 13.50
C GLN A 70 -9.66 0.40 12.37
N VAL A 71 -10.64 -0.25 11.71
CA VAL A 71 -10.36 -1.18 10.60
C VAL A 71 -9.69 -0.46 9.43
N MET A 72 -10.13 0.75 9.08
CA MET A 72 -9.48 1.57 8.06
C MET A 72 -8.08 2.01 8.49
N GLY A 73 -7.87 2.31 9.77
CA GLY A 73 -6.57 2.67 10.34
C GLY A 73 -5.56 1.52 10.28
N GLU A 74 -5.99 0.30 10.60
CA GLU A 74 -5.17 -0.90 10.43
C GLU A 74 -4.85 -1.17 8.96
N GLN A 75 -5.84 -1.02 8.07
CA GLN A 75 -5.63 -1.14 6.63
C GLN A 75 -4.64 -0.10 6.08
N MET A 76 -4.69 1.13 6.59
CA MET A 76 -3.70 2.17 6.28
C MET A 76 -2.30 1.76 6.73
N LYS A 77 -2.12 1.30 7.99
CA LYS A 77 -0.81 0.84 8.48
C LYS A 77 -0.27 -0.33 7.64
N HIS A 78 -1.13 -1.25 7.23
CA HIS A 78 -0.78 -2.35 6.33
C HIS A 78 -0.39 -1.87 4.93
N SER A 79 -1.02 -0.82 4.42
CA SER A 79 -0.66 -0.19 3.13
C SER A 79 0.59 0.69 3.20
N PHE A 80 0.89 1.25 4.38
CA PHE A 80 1.98 2.20 4.58
C PHE A 80 3.37 1.53 4.58
N LYS A 81 3.49 0.35 5.21
CA LYS A 81 4.72 -0.46 5.15
C LYS A 81 5.21 -0.70 3.71
N PRO A 82 4.39 -1.27 2.80
CA PRO A 82 4.75 -1.45 1.38
C PRO A 82 5.22 -0.15 0.74
N MET A 83 4.47 0.94 0.94
CA MET A 83 4.76 2.23 0.34
C MET A 83 6.16 2.73 0.70
N ILE A 84 6.57 2.61 1.96
CA ILE A 84 7.92 2.99 2.41
C ILE A 84 8.99 2.13 1.71
N TYR A 85 8.76 0.82 1.64
CA TYR A 85 9.69 -0.09 0.95
C TYR A 85 9.81 0.21 -0.55
N THR A 86 8.78 0.76 -1.19
CA THR A 86 8.86 1.19 -2.59
C THR A 86 9.51 2.57 -2.75
N ILE A 87 9.19 3.53 -1.87
CA ILE A 87 9.64 4.93 -2.00
C ILE A 87 11.13 5.09 -1.70
N ILE A 88 11.66 4.44 -0.66
CA ILE A 88 13.09 4.53 -0.30
C ILE A 88 14.02 4.23 -1.49
N PRO A 89 13.90 3.08 -2.16
CA PRO A 89 14.78 2.74 -3.28
C PRO A 89 14.50 3.61 -4.51
N PHE A 90 13.26 4.08 -4.71
CA PHE A 90 12.97 5.10 -5.72
C PHE A 90 13.76 6.38 -5.47
N ILE A 91 13.74 6.94 -4.26
CA ILE A 91 14.47 8.16 -3.91
C ILE A 91 15.98 7.97 -4.12
N LEU A 92 16.54 6.82 -3.72
CA LEU A 92 17.95 6.52 -3.91
C LEU A 92 18.34 6.49 -5.40
N VAL A 93 17.53 5.85 -6.23
CA VAL A 93 17.78 5.75 -7.67
C VAL A 93 17.64 7.10 -8.36
N PHE A 94 16.59 7.87 -8.04
CA PHE A 94 16.41 9.22 -8.59
C PHE A 94 17.48 10.20 -8.12
N GLY A 95 17.95 10.10 -6.88
CA GLY A 95 19.06 10.89 -6.35
C GLY A 95 20.35 10.60 -7.10
N TRP A 96 20.70 9.33 -7.26
CA TRP A 96 21.88 8.92 -8.02
C TRP A 96 21.80 9.31 -9.50
N LEU A 97 20.63 9.18 -10.12
CA LEU A 97 20.40 9.63 -11.50
C LEU A 97 20.67 11.13 -11.67
N ARG A 98 20.21 11.95 -10.73
CA ARG A 98 20.47 13.40 -10.75
C ARG A 98 21.95 13.72 -10.58
N ASP A 99 22.66 13.02 -9.71
CA ASP A 99 24.07 13.32 -9.44
C ASP A 99 25.01 12.84 -10.57
N ASN A 100 24.63 11.82 -11.35
CA ASN A 100 25.46 11.27 -12.43
C ASN A 100 25.07 11.77 -13.84
N PHE A 101 23.79 12.09 -14.07
CA PHE A 101 23.27 12.46 -15.39
C PHE A 101 22.53 13.81 -15.41
N GLY A 102 22.43 14.49 -14.26
CA GLY A 102 21.77 15.79 -14.12
C GLY A 102 22.72 16.98 -14.14
#